data_AF-A0A6A0H8V1-F1
#
_entry.id   AF-A0A6A0H8V1-F1
#
_cell.length_a   1.000
_cell.length_b   1.000
_cell.length_c   1.000
_cell.angle_alpha   90.00
_cell.angle_beta   90.00
_cell.angle_gamma   90.00
#
_symmetry.space_group_name_H-M   'P 1'
#
loop_
_entity.id
_entity.type
_entity.pdbx_description
1 polymer ?
#
loop_
_entity_poly.entity_id
_entity_poly.type
_entity_poly.pdbx_seq_one_letter_code
_entity_poly.pdbx_strand_id
1 'polypeptide(L)'
;MRSTIQMPGFRSLGENEEVEFTVREGRRGLETTLVQGLEGAQCLGSQTEPSTSFRPRRRKCYNCQNFGHFARDCPESRQPKRCHHCNADDHLVAD
;
A
#
# COMPACT_ATOMS: atom_id res chain seq x y z
N MET A 1 -17.25 -0.94 -13.93
CA MET A 1 -16.48 -2.18 -13.71
C MET A 1 -16.83 -2.72 -12.33
N ARG A 2 -17.50 -3.87 -12.25
CA ARG A 2 -17.78 -4.56 -10.98
C ARG A 2 -16.67 -5.58 -10.75
N SER A 3 -16.02 -5.54 -9.60
CA SER A 3 -14.98 -6.52 -9.23
C SER A 3 -15.63 -7.87 -8.94
N THR A 4 -15.07 -8.95 -9.52
CA THR A 4 -15.59 -10.32 -9.47
C THR A 4 -15.29 -11.06 -8.16
N ILE A 5 -14.22 -10.68 -7.46
CA ILE A 5 -13.77 -11.33 -6.22
C ILE A 5 -14.68 -10.92 -5.05
N GLN A 6 -15.29 -11.89 -4.36
CA GLN A 6 -16.14 -11.64 -3.19
C GLN A 6 -15.30 -11.46 -1.91
N MET A 7 -14.93 -10.21 -1.62
CA MET A 7 -14.37 -9.83 -0.31
C MET A 7 -14.60 -8.34 -0.02
N PRO A 8 -14.68 -7.94 1.27
CA PRO A 8 -14.67 -6.53 1.66
C PRO A 8 -13.26 -5.92 1.48
N GLY A 9 -13.19 -4.60 1.30
CA GLY A 9 -11.90 -3.89 1.22
C GLY A 9 -11.13 -4.10 -0.08
N PHE A 10 -9.81 -4.24 0.02
CA PHE A 10 -8.92 -4.43 -1.14
C PHE A 10 -9.06 -5.85 -1.69
N ARG A 11 -9.59 -5.97 -2.91
CA ARG A 11 -9.91 -7.25 -3.54
C ARG A 11 -8.69 -7.84 -4.22
N SER A 12 -8.11 -8.88 -3.62
CA SER A 12 -6.93 -9.57 -4.13
C SER A 12 -7.04 -11.08 -3.91
N LEU A 13 -6.21 -11.85 -4.61
CA LEU A 13 -6.01 -13.28 -4.34
C LEU A 13 -4.59 -13.49 -3.79
N GLY A 14 -4.45 -14.43 -2.87
CA GLY A 14 -3.17 -14.90 -2.37
C GLY A 14 -2.43 -15.74 -3.40
N GLU A 15 -1.10 -15.76 -3.28
CA GLU A 15 -0.30 -16.71 -4.05
C GLU A 15 -0.67 -18.13 -3.62
N ASN A 16 -1.03 -18.98 -4.58
CA ASN A 16 -1.50 -20.35 -4.36
C ASN A 16 -2.79 -20.47 -3.53
N GLU A 17 -3.62 -19.41 -3.48
CA GLU A 17 -4.91 -19.47 -2.81
C GLU A 17 -5.91 -20.33 -3.63
N GLU A 18 -6.48 -21.36 -3.00
CA GLU A 18 -7.52 -22.19 -3.62
C GLU A 18 -8.88 -21.49 -3.58
N VAL A 19 -9.51 -21.38 -4.76
CA VAL A 19 -10.76 -20.65 -4.95
C VAL A 19 -11.72 -21.41 -5.85
N GLU A 20 -13.01 -21.18 -5.63
CA GLU A 20 -14.07 -21.53 -6.56
C GLU A 20 -14.38 -20.33 -7.46
N PHE A 21 -14.58 -20.59 -8.75
CA PHE A 21 -14.94 -19.55 -9.69
C PHE A 21 -15.92 -20.03 -10.74
N THR A 22 -16.69 -19.09 -11.28
CA THR A 22 -17.57 -19.32 -12.42
C THR A 22 -17.09 -18.55 -13.63
N VAL A 23 -17.14 -19.17 -14.80
CA VAL A 23 -16.66 -18.62 -16.06
C VAL A 23 -17.82 -18.48 -17.05
N ARG A 24 -17.77 -17.44 -17.85
CA ARG A 24 -18.66 -17.22 -18.99
C ARG A 24 -17.84 -16.87 -20.22
N GLU A 25 -18.25 -17.36 -21.38
CA GLU A 25 -17.68 -16.92 -22.65
C GLU A 25 -18.11 -15.48 -22.96
N GLY A 26 -17.13 -14.60 -23.11
CA GLY A 26 -17.30 -13.21 -23.47
C GLY A 26 -16.67 -12.89 -24.82
N ARG A 27 -16.82 -11.64 -25.26
CA ARG A 27 -16.29 -11.16 -26.55
C ARG A 27 -14.76 -11.17 -26.64
N ARG A 28 -14.07 -11.28 -25.50
CA ARG A 28 -12.60 -11.30 -25.39
C ARG A 28 -12.07 -12.63 -24.88
N GLY A 29 -12.88 -13.68 -24.94
CA GLY A 29 -12.57 -15.00 -24.37
C GLY A 29 -13.28 -15.21 -23.03
N LEU A 30 -12.71 -16.09 -22.21
CA LEU A 30 -13.29 -16.50 -20.93
C LEU A 30 -13.20 -15.37 -19.90
N GLU A 31 -14.35 -14.99 -19.37
CA GLU A 31 -14.49 -13.98 -18.31
C GLU A 31 -15.02 -14.64 -17.04
N THR A 32 -14.40 -14.35 -15.90
CA THR A 32 -14.90 -14.81 -14.60
C THR A 32 -16.05 -13.93 -14.11
N THR A 33 -17.13 -14.58 -13.69
CA THR A 33 -18.36 -13.94 -13.18
C THR A 33 -18.48 -14.00 -11.65
N LEU A 34 -17.83 -14.96 -11.01
CA LEU A 34 -17.72 -15.08 -9.56
C LEU A 34 -16.35 -15.66 -9.20
N VAL A 35 -15.72 -15.15 -8.14
CA VAL A 35 -14.54 -15.75 -7.50
C VAL A 35 -14.75 -15.69 -5.99
N GLN A 36 -14.72 -16.84 -5.33
CA GLN A 36 -14.94 -17.03 -3.89
C GLN A 36 -13.97 -18.09 -3.34
N GLY A 37 -13.78 -18.15 -2.02
CA GLY A 37 -13.06 -19.26 -1.39
C GLY A 37 -13.85 -20.57 -1.46
N LEU A 38 -13.19 -21.69 -1.16
CA LEU A 38 -13.82 -23.01 -1.11
C LEU A 38 -15.06 -22.99 -0.20
N GLU A 39 -16.11 -23.71 -0.62
CA GLU A 39 -17.40 -23.78 0.08
C GLU A 39 -18.07 -22.41 0.31
N GLY A 40 -17.77 -21.42 -0.53
CA GLY A 40 -18.33 -20.06 -0.43
C GLY A 40 -17.67 -19.19 0.64
N ALA A 41 -16.51 -19.59 1.16
CA ALA A 41 -15.71 -18.77 2.07
C ALA A 41 -15.25 -17.46 1.39
N GLN A 42 -14.81 -16.49 2.21
CA GLN A 42 -14.17 -15.29 1.68
C GLN A 42 -12.76 -15.61 1.20
N CYS A 43 -12.32 -14.93 0.14
CA CYS A 43 -10.94 -15.00 -0.30
C CYS A 43 -10.01 -14.40 0.78
N LEU A 44 -8.88 -15.07 1.04
CA LEU A 44 -7.84 -14.64 1.97
C LEU A 44 -7.11 -13.40 1.45
N GLY A 45 -6.83 -13.38 0.15
CA GLY A 45 -6.11 -12.30 -0.49
C GLY A 45 -4.60 -12.37 -0.27
N SER A 46 -3.89 -11.38 -0.83
CA SER A 46 -2.43 -11.33 -0.72
C SER A 46 -2.00 -11.14 0.73
N GLN A 47 -1.04 -11.95 1.19
CA GLN A 47 -0.35 -11.74 2.47
C GLN A 47 0.48 -10.45 2.50
N THR A 48 0.62 -9.77 1.36
CA THR A 48 1.08 -8.38 1.36
C THR A 48 -0.05 -7.52 1.89
N GLU A 49 -0.07 -7.36 3.21
CA GLU A 49 -0.93 -6.42 3.88
C GLU A 49 -0.91 -5.10 3.08
N PRO A 50 -2.05 -4.65 2.52
CA PRO A 50 -2.09 -3.32 1.95
C PRO A 50 -1.63 -2.40 3.07
N SER A 51 -0.76 -1.44 2.74
CA SER A 51 -0.20 -0.48 3.70
C SER A 51 -1.29 0.48 4.26
N THR A 52 -2.48 -0.01 4.61
CA THR A 52 -3.48 0.65 5.45
C THR A 52 -2.93 0.83 6.85
N SER A 53 -2.11 -0.12 7.33
CA SER A 53 -1.08 0.21 8.29
C SER A 53 -0.09 1.09 7.55
N PHE A 54 -0.27 2.40 7.69
CA PHE A 54 0.86 3.25 8.02
C PHE A 54 1.67 2.49 9.08
N ARG A 55 2.55 1.58 8.67
CA ARG A 55 3.85 1.54 9.29
C ARG A 55 4.34 2.94 8.97
N PRO A 56 4.39 3.89 9.91
CA PRO A 56 5.25 5.01 9.67
C PRO A 56 6.59 4.32 9.40
N ARG A 57 6.99 4.25 8.12
CA ARG A 57 8.42 4.27 7.82
C ARG A 57 8.90 5.32 8.79
N ARG A 58 9.79 4.93 9.70
CA ARG A 58 10.37 5.81 10.72
C ARG A 58 11.09 6.91 9.94
N ARG A 59 10.31 7.82 9.37
CA ARG A 59 10.72 8.95 8.57
C ARG A 59 10.85 10.01 9.62
N LYS A 60 12.09 10.43 9.77
CA LYS A 60 12.41 11.60 10.54
C LYS A 60 11.72 12.80 9.87
N CYS A 61 11.18 13.69 10.68
CA CYS A 61 10.76 14.99 10.23
C CYS A 61 11.93 15.69 9.54
N TYR A 62 11.71 16.19 8.31
CA TYR A 62 12.76 16.87 7.55
C TYR A 62 13.18 18.22 8.16
N ASN A 63 12.43 18.72 9.14
CA ASN A 63 12.73 19.96 9.87
C ASN A 63 13.62 19.69 11.10
N CYS A 64 13.15 18.84 12.02
CA CYS A 64 13.76 18.63 13.34
C CYS A 64 14.36 17.24 13.58
N GLN A 65 14.36 16.35 12.58
CA GLN A 65 14.84 14.97 12.68
C GLN A 65 14.08 14.03 13.65
N ASN A 66 13.04 14.51 14.35
CA ASN A 66 12.21 13.70 15.25
C ASN A 66 11.20 12.83 14.49
N PHE A 67 10.76 11.72 15.10
CA PHE A 67 9.74 10.84 14.53
C PHE A 67 8.32 11.26 14.94
N GLY A 68 7.32 10.70 14.27
CA GLY A 68 5.90 10.87 14.64
C GLY A 68 5.16 11.99 13.90
N HIS A 69 5.86 12.82 13.12
CA HIS A 69 5.25 13.87 12.30
C HIS A 69 6.07 14.17 11.04
N PHE A 70 5.48 14.87 10.08
CA PHE A 70 6.18 15.40 8.89
C PHE A 70 6.55 16.88 9.08
N ALA A 71 7.45 17.41 8.25
CA ALA A 71 7.87 18.81 8.35
C ALA A 71 6.73 19.83 8.24
N ARG A 72 5.60 19.46 7.61
CA ARG A 72 4.38 20.29 7.53
C ARG A 72 3.62 20.39 8.87
N ASP A 73 3.79 19.41 9.75
CA ASP A 73 3.13 19.29 11.06
C ASP A 73 4.13 19.49 12.22
N CYS A 74 5.33 20.02 11.92
CA CYS A 74 6.38 20.19 12.91
C CYS A 74 6.04 21.36 13.85
N PRO A 75 6.04 21.16 15.18
CA PRO A 75 5.76 22.24 16.13
C PRO A 75 6.91 23.24 16.27
N GLU A 76 8.11 22.88 15.80
CA GLU A 76 9.28 23.75 15.82
C GLU A 76 9.32 24.68 14.61
N SER A 77 9.93 25.86 14.80
CA SER A 77 10.20 26.80 13.72
C SER A 77 10.98 26.15 12.57
N ARG A 78 10.80 26.68 11.37
CA ARG A 78 11.49 26.19 10.17
C ARG A 78 13.00 26.32 10.33
N GLN A 79 13.69 25.19 10.26
CA GLN A 79 15.14 25.05 10.29
C GLN A 79 15.71 25.16 8.87
N PRO A 80 17.00 25.53 8.72
CA PRO A 80 17.66 25.48 7.43
C PRO A 80 17.65 24.05 6.88
N LYS A 81 17.51 23.93 5.56
CA LYS A 81 17.59 22.64 4.87
C LYS A 81 19.01 22.10 5.02
N ARG A 82 19.11 20.78 5.17
CA ARG A 82 20.37 20.06 5.32
C ARG A 82 20.34 18.84 4.41
N CYS A 83 21.51 18.43 3.93
CA CYS A 83 21.68 17.21 3.17
C CYS A 83 21.10 16.02 3.95
N HIS A 84 20.18 15.27 3.34
CA HIS A 84 19.55 14.12 4.01
C HIS A 84 20.48 12.89 4.13
N HIS A 85 21.68 12.95 3.54
CA HIS A 85 22.69 11.91 3.63
C HIS A 85 23.75 12.20 4.72
N CYS A 86 24.30 13.42 4.77
CA CYS A 86 25.41 13.78 5.66
C CYS A 86 25.09 14.91 6.67
N ASN A 87 23.89 15.50 6.63
CA ASN A 87 23.42 16.59 7.50
C ASN A 87 24.15 17.94 7.37
N ALA A 88 25.01 18.11 6.35
CA ALA A 88 25.62 19.40 6.01
C ALA A 88 24.58 20.42 5.53
N ASP A 89 24.82 21.69 5.81
CA ASP A 89 24.01 22.83 5.36
C ASP A 89 24.45 23.44 4.02
N ASP A 90 25.63 23.05 3.52
CA ASP A 90 26.23 23.57 2.29
C ASP A 90 25.62 22.98 1.00
N HIS A 91 25.23 21.70 1.01
CA HIS A 91 24.65 21.01 -0.15
C HIS A 91 23.36 20.24 0.19
N LEU A 92 22.65 19.84 -0.87
CA LEU A 92 21.57 18.85 -0.81
C LEU A 92 22.03 17.58 -1.55
N VAL A 93 21.32 16.46 -1.38
CA VAL A 93 21.74 15.11 -1.81
C VAL A 93 22.07 14.95 -3.31
N ALA A 94 21.76 15.94 -4.14
CA ALA A 94 21.95 15.90 -5.60
C ALA A 94 23.14 16.74 -6.11
N ASP A 95 24.02 17.21 -5.22
CA ASP A 95 25.29 17.87 -5.57
C ASP A 95 26.43 16.84 -5.70
#